data_AF-A0A6P2AIT1-F1
#
_entry.id   AF-A0A6P2AIT1-F1
#
_cell.length_a   1.000
_cell.length_b   1.000
_cell.length_c   1.000
_cell.angle_alpha   90.00
_cell.angle_beta   90.00
_cell.angle_gamma   90.00
#
_symmetry.space_group_name_H-M   'P 1'
#
loop_
_entity.id
_entity.type
_entity.pdbx_description
1 polymer ?
#
loop_
_entity_poly.entity_id
_entity_poly.type
_entity_poly.pdbx_seq_one_letter_code
_entity_poly.pdbx_strand_id
1 'polypeptide(L)'
;MMPAHFRMIDANANRAREALRVMEDIARFALNDESISRELKQLRHDLRDALRMLPDGVLHANRDTPHDVGTSITTDAEMMRAGMGDLAAAAGKRLTEALRVIEETSKLLPTVPADRIEQLRYAAYELDQRLLAALATGRARQWAICVLLTESLCRRPWREVVQACVEAGADCLQIREKDMDGQELLNR
;
A
#
# COMPACT_ATOMS: atom_id res chain seq x y z
N MET A 1 -35.60 -5.94 18.53
CA MET A 1 -34.39 -6.63 18.06
C MET A 1 -33.54 -5.60 17.33
N MET A 2 -32.27 -5.43 17.70
CA MET A 2 -31.40 -4.41 17.09
C MET A 2 -31.13 -4.74 15.62
N PRO A 3 -31.14 -3.76 14.71
CA PRO A 3 -30.94 -4.06 13.30
C PRO A 3 -29.48 -4.47 13.03
N ALA A 4 -29.29 -5.68 12.49
CA ALA A 4 -27.96 -6.26 12.24
C ALA A 4 -27.06 -5.36 11.37
N HIS A 5 -27.65 -4.56 10.47
CA HIS A 5 -26.92 -3.66 9.59
C HIS A 5 -26.11 -2.59 10.34
N PHE A 6 -26.60 -2.03 11.46
CA PHE A 6 -25.83 -1.02 12.21
C PHE A 6 -24.63 -1.64 12.92
N ARG A 7 -24.77 -2.87 13.43
CA ARG A 7 -23.65 -3.64 14.02
C ARG A 7 -22.59 -3.95 12.97
N MET A 8 -23.02 -4.37 11.78
CA MET A 8 -22.13 -4.64 10.65
C MET A 8 -21.35 -3.39 10.24
N ILE A 9 -22.00 -2.21 10.17
CA ILE A 9 -21.31 -0.96 9.84
C ILE A 9 -20.33 -0.55 10.94
N ASP A 10 -20.69 -0.63 12.23
CA ASP A 10 -19.76 -0.27 13.33
C ASP A 10 -18.51 -1.15 13.31
N ALA A 11 -18.70 -2.47 13.23
CA ALA A 11 -17.58 -3.42 13.22
C ALA A 11 -16.65 -3.19 12.03
N ASN A 12 -17.18 -3.00 10.83
CA ASN A 12 -16.38 -2.79 9.64
C ASN A 12 -15.78 -1.38 9.56
N ALA A 13 -16.46 -0.35 10.09
CA ALA A 13 -15.87 0.97 10.25
C ALA A 13 -14.65 0.93 11.17
N ASN A 14 -14.69 0.13 12.23
CA ASN A 14 -13.53 -0.07 13.10
C ASN A 14 -12.37 -0.77 12.35
N ARG A 15 -12.66 -1.90 11.68
CA ARG A 15 -11.66 -2.63 10.89
C ARG A 15 -11.01 -1.77 9.79
N ALA A 16 -11.81 -0.98 9.08
CA ALA A 16 -11.31 -0.06 8.05
C ALA A 16 -10.38 1.01 8.64
N ARG A 17 -10.74 1.62 9.79
CA ARG A 17 -9.88 2.62 10.46
C ARG A 17 -8.56 2.02 10.95
N GLU A 18 -8.58 0.82 11.51
CA GLU A 18 -7.38 0.10 11.95
C GLU A 18 -6.46 -0.20 10.76
N ALA A 19 -7.03 -0.76 9.68
CA ALA A 19 -6.29 -1.04 8.46
C ALA A 19 -5.65 0.22 7.86
N LEU A 20 -6.42 1.31 7.73
CA LEU A 20 -5.91 2.60 7.24
C LEU A 20 -4.78 3.15 8.12
N ARG A 21 -4.87 2.98 9.46
CA ARG A 21 -3.80 3.41 10.38
C ARG A 21 -2.52 2.61 10.14
N VAL A 22 -2.63 1.29 9.99
CA VAL A 22 -1.48 0.43 9.70
C VAL A 22 -0.83 0.84 8.37
N MET A 23 -1.61 1.02 7.31
CA MET A 23 -1.08 1.46 6.01
C MET A 23 -0.41 2.83 6.10
N GLU A 24 -1.01 3.79 6.82
CA GLU A 24 -0.43 5.13 7.00
C GLU A 24 0.91 5.07 7.73
N ASP A 25 1.00 4.28 8.81
CA ASP A 25 2.22 4.15 9.58
C ASP A 25 3.32 3.42 8.80
N ILE A 26 2.97 2.48 7.91
CA ILE A 26 3.93 1.89 6.96
C ILE A 26 4.47 2.98 6.01
N ALA A 27 3.58 3.79 5.42
CA ALA A 27 4.01 4.90 4.56
C ALA A 27 4.93 5.89 5.30
N ARG A 28 4.61 6.22 6.56
CA ARG A 28 5.37 7.16 7.38
C ARG A 28 6.71 6.61 7.83
N PHE A 29 6.73 5.40 8.37
CA PHE A 29 7.89 4.90 9.11
C PHE A 29 8.74 3.92 8.31
N ALA A 30 8.15 3.10 7.44
CA ALA A 30 8.90 2.19 6.59
C ALA A 30 9.39 2.88 5.31
N LEU A 31 8.53 3.70 4.68
CA LEU A 31 8.84 4.35 3.40
C LEU A 31 9.31 5.80 3.52
N ASN A 32 8.92 6.51 4.58
CA ASN A 32 9.05 7.98 4.67
C ASN A 32 8.39 8.70 3.47
N ASP A 33 7.29 8.15 2.96
CA ASP A 33 6.55 8.70 1.82
C ASP A 33 5.43 9.63 2.30
N GLU A 34 5.66 10.95 2.17
CA GLU A 34 4.70 11.97 2.59
C GLU A 34 3.41 11.93 1.76
N SER A 35 3.51 11.60 0.47
CA SER A 35 2.40 11.62 -0.46
C SER A 35 1.37 10.53 -0.10
N ILE A 36 1.82 9.28 -0.02
CA ILE A 36 0.97 8.13 0.35
C ILE A 36 0.40 8.32 1.77
N SER A 37 1.22 8.78 2.71
CA SER A 37 0.78 9.07 4.08
C SER A 37 -0.37 10.09 4.13
N ARG A 38 -0.24 11.20 3.38
CA ARG A 38 -1.25 12.26 3.30
C ARG A 38 -2.56 11.74 2.73
N GLU A 39 -2.49 10.97 1.65
CA GLU A 39 -3.68 10.40 0.99
C GLU A 39 -4.39 9.37 1.90
N LEU A 40 -3.65 8.50 2.59
CA LEU A 40 -4.23 7.59 3.58
C LEU A 40 -4.87 8.32 4.75
N LYS A 41 -4.25 9.42 5.20
CA LYS A 41 -4.86 10.30 6.22
C LYS A 41 -6.16 10.92 5.71
N GLN A 42 -6.18 11.40 4.46
CA GLN A 42 -7.38 11.96 3.84
C GLN A 42 -8.49 10.91 3.72
N LEU A 43 -8.16 9.72 3.24
CA LEU A 43 -9.12 8.61 3.09
C LEU A 43 -9.80 8.24 4.43
N ARG A 44 -9.07 8.28 5.55
CA ARG A 44 -9.67 8.13 6.89
C ARG A 44 -10.63 9.26 7.26
N HIS A 45 -10.29 10.50 6.93
CA HIS A 45 -11.18 11.63 7.16
C HIS A 45 -12.45 11.50 6.34
N ASP A 46 -12.33 11.12 5.06
CA ASP A 46 -13.47 10.96 4.18
C ASP A 46 -14.37 9.79 4.59
N LEU A 47 -13.80 8.67 5.05
CA LEU A 47 -14.57 7.57 5.64
C LEU A 47 -15.34 8.02 6.88
N ARG A 48 -14.69 8.74 7.81
CA ARG A 48 -15.37 9.28 8.99
C ARG A 48 -16.52 10.20 8.57
N ASP A 49 -16.30 11.04 7.58
CA ASP A 49 -17.28 12.03 7.13
C ASP A 49 -18.44 11.38 6.37
N ALA A 50 -18.20 10.29 5.63
CA ALA A 50 -19.26 9.47 5.04
C ALA A 50 -20.13 8.81 6.13
N LEU A 51 -19.52 8.33 7.21
CA LEU A 51 -20.23 7.67 8.31
C LEU A 51 -20.97 8.63 9.25
N ARG A 52 -20.62 9.93 9.26
CA ARG A 52 -21.37 10.97 10.01
C ARG A 52 -22.79 11.19 9.50
N MET A 53 -23.13 10.67 8.32
CA MET A 53 -24.50 10.70 7.80
C MET A 53 -25.45 9.75 8.53
N LEU A 54 -24.91 8.84 9.36
CA LEU A 54 -25.69 8.02 10.26
C LEU A 54 -26.18 8.85 11.46
N PRO A 55 -27.35 8.52 12.05
CA PRO A 55 -27.81 9.17 13.26
C PRO A 55 -26.74 9.15 14.36
N ASP A 56 -26.58 10.28 15.05
CA ASP A 56 -25.58 10.44 16.10
C ASP A 56 -25.69 9.33 17.15
N GLY A 57 -24.55 8.76 17.52
CA GLY A 57 -24.47 7.71 18.53
C GLY A 57 -25.00 6.35 18.09
N VAL A 58 -25.57 6.17 16.88
CA VAL A 58 -26.14 4.87 16.46
C VAL A 58 -25.09 3.77 16.45
N LEU A 59 -23.89 4.03 15.97
CA LEU A 59 -22.81 3.04 15.93
C LEU A 59 -22.33 2.70 17.34
N HIS A 60 -22.16 3.70 18.21
CA HIS A 60 -21.77 3.50 19.60
C HIS A 60 -22.82 2.72 20.39
N ALA A 61 -24.11 3.04 20.20
CA ALA A 61 -25.21 2.35 20.83
C ALA A 61 -25.37 0.89 20.35
N ASN A 62 -24.87 0.58 19.15
CA ASN A 62 -24.91 -0.76 18.56
C ASN A 62 -23.59 -1.52 18.67
N ARG A 63 -22.60 -0.97 19.40
CA ARG A 63 -21.33 -1.65 19.64
C ARG A 63 -21.54 -2.76 20.66
N ASP A 64 -21.41 -4.00 20.20
CA ASP A 64 -21.55 -5.18 21.06
C ASP A 64 -20.41 -6.16 20.81
N THR A 65 -19.20 -5.73 21.13
CA THR A 65 -17.98 -6.56 21.02
C THR A 65 -18.04 -7.81 21.89
N PRO A 66 -18.54 -7.79 23.15
CA PRO A 66 -18.57 -8.98 24.00
C PRO A 66 -19.46 -10.12 23.50
N HIS A 67 -20.53 -9.80 22.75
CA HIS A 67 -21.43 -10.78 22.16
C HIS A 67 -21.28 -10.88 20.63
N ASP A 68 -20.15 -10.42 20.09
CA ASP A 68 -19.86 -10.54 18.67
C ASP A 68 -19.36 -11.96 18.36
N VAL A 69 -20.13 -12.66 17.52
CA VAL A 69 -19.84 -14.03 17.12
C VAL A 69 -18.71 -13.98 16.11
N GLY A 70 -17.54 -14.53 16.47
CA GLY A 70 -16.36 -14.54 15.61
C GLY A 70 -15.11 -13.91 16.24
N THR A 71 -15.23 -13.27 17.40
CA THR A 71 -14.07 -12.68 18.13
C THR A 71 -13.02 -13.70 18.55
N SER A 72 -13.40 -14.96 18.72
CA SER A 72 -12.50 -16.08 19.05
C SER A 72 -12.16 -16.98 17.86
N ILE A 73 -12.62 -16.63 16.64
CA ILE A 73 -12.34 -17.42 15.43
C ILE A 73 -11.10 -16.83 14.78
N THR A 74 -9.95 -17.44 15.05
CA THR A 74 -8.66 -17.08 14.44
C THR A 74 -8.21 -18.21 13.53
N THR A 75 -7.48 -17.87 12.47
CA THR A 75 -6.80 -18.86 11.62
C THR A 75 -5.29 -18.77 11.80
N ASP A 76 -4.58 -19.89 11.68
CA ASP A 76 -3.12 -19.92 11.86
C ASP A 76 -2.38 -18.98 10.88
N ALA A 77 -2.97 -18.73 9.71
CA ALA A 77 -2.46 -17.78 8.71
C ALA A 77 -2.49 -16.31 9.18
N GLU A 78 -3.27 -15.98 10.20
CA GLU A 78 -3.43 -14.62 10.73
C GLU A 78 -2.25 -14.19 11.62
N MET A 79 -1.47 -15.16 12.11
CA MET A 79 -0.43 -14.98 13.12
C MET A 79 0.99 -14.82 12.55
N MET A 80 1.20 -15.09 11.25
CA MET A 80 2.52 -14.98 10.63
C MET A 80 2.56 -13.88 9.57
N ARG A 81 3.58 -13.03 9.63
CA ARG A 81 3.91 -12.04 8.59
C ARG A 81 5.41 -12.11 8.34
N ALA A 82 5.84 -12.26 7.08
CA ALA A 82 7.27 -12.36 6.76
C ALA A 82 7.95 -10.99 6.68
N GLY A 83 7.21 -9.89 6.49
CA GLY A 83 7.77 -8.54 6.45
C GLY A 83 6.75 -7.43 6.23
N MET A 84 7.26 -6.23 5.92
CA MET A 84 6.43 -5.02 5.74
C MET A 84 5.49 -5.13 4.53
N GLY A 85 5.90 -5.83 3.46
CA GLY A 85 5.04 -6.11 2.31
C GLY A 85 3.80 -6.93 2.69
N ASP A 86 3.98 -8.01 3.45
CA ASP A 86 2.86 -8.84 3.93
C ASP A 86 1.95 -8.08 4.90
N LEU A 87 2.53 -7.25 5.77
CA LEU A 87 1.76 -6.41 6.68
C LEU A 87 0.89 -5.40 5.92
N ALA A 88 1.45 -4.74 4.90
CA ALA A 88 0.72 -3.83 4.03
C ALA A 88 -0.38 -4.56 3.28
N ALA A 89 -0.08 -5.70 2.65
CA ALA A 89 -1.06 -6.48 1.88
C ALA A 89 -2.22 -6.98 2.76
N ALA A 90 -1.92 -7.43 3.98
CA ALA A 90 -2.95 -7.85 4.92
C ALA A 90 -3.84 -6.67 5.35
N ALA A 91 -3.25 -5.49 5.60
CA ALA A 91 -4.01 -4.29 5.95
C ALA A 91 -4.89 -3.83 4.78
N GLY A 92 -4.35 -3.75 3.56
CA GLY A 92 -5.10 -3.36 2.36
C GLY A 92 -6.28 -4.28 2.04
N LYS A 93 -6.09 -5.60 2.14
CA LYS A 93 -7.18 -6.58 2.01
C LYS A 93 -8.27 -6.36 3.04
N ARG A 94 -7.90 -6.24 4.33
CA ARG A 94 -8.87 -5.98 5.41
C ARG A 94 -9.62 -4.66 5.20
N LEU A 95 -8.95 -3.62 4.71
CA LEU A 95 -9.58 -2.34 4.39
C LEU A 95 -10.64 -2.50 3.30
N THR A 96 -10.28 -3.14 2.18
CA THR A 96 -11.17 -3.26 1.02
C THR A 96 -12.37 -4.16 1.31
N GLU A 97 -12.18 -5.24 2.07
CA GLU A 97 -13.26 -6.10 2.59
C GLU A 97 -14.20 -5.32 3.52
N ALA A 98 -13.65 -4.56 4.47
CA ALA A 98 -14.44 -3.77 5.39
C ALA A 98 -15.27 -2.69 4.66
N LEU A 99 -14.65 -1.97 3.71
CA LEU A 99 -15.35 -0.98 2.89
C LEU A 99 -16.44 -1.63 2.03
N ARG A 100 -16.21 -2.85 1.50
CA ARG A 100 -17.22 -3.59 0.75
C ARG A 100 -18.44 -3.93 1.61
N VAL A 101 -18.23 -4.36 2.86
CA VAL A 101 -19.35 -4.62 3.78
C VAL A 101 -20.10 -3.34 4.10
N ILE A 102 -19.41 -2.23 4.37
CA ILE A 102 -20.05 -0.93 4.61
C ILE A 102 -20.86 -0.51 3.38
N GLU A 103 -20.30 -0.62 2.18
CA GLU A 103 -20.96 -0.26 0.91
C GLU A 103 -22.29 -1.00 0.74
N GLU A 104 -22.25 -2.34 0.79
CA GLU A 104 -23.44 -3.17 0.59
C GLU A 104 -24.47 -2.97 1.71
N THR A 105 -24.01 -2.84 2.96
CA THR A 105 -24.91 -2.62 4.10
C THR A 105 -25.56 -1.24 4.04
N SER A 106 -24.86 -0.23 3.51
CA SER A 106 -25.37 1.13 3.35
C SER A 106 -26.52 1.20 2.35
N LYS A 107 -26.60 0.27 1.38
CA LYS A 107 -27.74 0.20 0.43
C LYS A 107 -29.06 -0.12 1.12
N LEU A 108 -29.03 -0.66 2.35
CA LEU A 108 -30.22 -0.86 3.19
C LEU A 108 -30.65 0.42 3.93
N LEU A 109 -29.83 1.47 3.89
CA LEU A 109 -30.03 2.71 4.63
C LEU A 109 -30.14 3.90 3.66
N PRO A 110 -31.29 4.59 3.60
CA PRO A 110 -31.45 5.73 2.69
C PRO A 110 -30.55 6.92 3.03
N THR A 111 -29.95 6.95 4.23
CA THR A 111 -29.14 8.07 4.71
C THR A 111 -27.65 7.95 4.41
N VAL A 112 -27.14 6.76 4.08
CA VAL A 112 -25.71 6.56 3.83
C VAL A 112 -25.47 6.47 2.32
N PRO A 113 -24.69 7.40 1.72
CA PRO A 113 -24.40 7.38 0.29
C PRO A 113 -23.48 6.20 -0.05
N ALA A 114 -24.06 5.10 -0.53
CA ALA A 114 -23.32 3.89 -0.91
C ALA A 114 -22.32 4.16 -2.04
N ASP A 115 -22.64 5.10 -2.94
CA ASP A 115 -21.77 5.63 -4.00
C ASP A 115 -20.50 6.27 -3.43
N ARG A 116 -20.62 7.02 -2.32
CA ARG A 116 -19.46 7.59 -1.63
C ARG A 116 -18.58 6.50 -1.03
N ILE A 117 -19.17 5.46 -0.43
CA ILE A 117 -18.39 4.33 0.11
C ILE A 117 -17.70 3.55 -1.01
N GLU A 118 -18.37 3.39 -2.15
CA GLU A 118 -17.78 2.79 -3.35
C GLU A 118 -16.55 3.57 -3.83
N GLN A 119 -16.64 4.90 -3.91
CA GLN A 119 -15.51 5.76 -4.26
C GLN A 119 -14.34 5.61 -3.28
N LEU A 120 -14.61 5.55 -1.97
CA LEU A 120 -13.59 5.30 -0.95
C LEU A 120 -12.95 3.92 -1.14
N ARG A 121 -13.72 2.90 -1.52
CA ARG A 121 -13.21 1.56 -1.81
C ARG A 121 -12.28 1.57 -3.03
N TYR A 122 -12.59 2.32 -4.08
CA TYR A 122 -11.69 2.46 -5.23
C TYR A 122 -10.40 3.20 -4.87
N ALA A 123 -10.49 4.32 -4.15
CA ALA A 123 -9.30 5.02 -3.64
C ALA A 123 -8.44 4.12 -2.73
N ALA A 124 -9.06 3.25 -1.93
CA ALA A 124 -8.35 2.27 -1.12
C ALA A 124 -7.56 1.25 -1.96
N TYR A 125 -8.12 0.76 -3.08
CA TYR A 125 -7.37 -0.14 -3.97
C TYR A 125 -6.18 0.55 -4.62
N GLU A 126 -6.35 1.77 -5.09
CA GLU A 126 -5.26 2.53 -5.72
C GLU A 126 -4.13 2.79 -4.71
N LEU A 127 -4.47 3.17 -3.48
CA LEU A 127 -3.49 3.38 -2.42
C LEU A 127 -2.81 2.08 -1.97
N ASP A 128 -3.55 0.97 -1.89
CA ASP A 128 -2.97 -0.35 -1.59
C ASP A 128 -1.95 -0.76 -2.66
N GLN A 129 -2.31 -0.64 -3.95
CA GLN A 129 -1.40 -0.93 -5.05
C GLN A 129 -0.14 -0.05 -5.01
N ARG A 130 -0.29 1.25 -4.77
CA ARG A 130 0.84 2.18 -4.68
C ARG A 130 1.74 1.88 -3.49
N LEU A 131 1.15 1.58 -2.32
CA LEU A 131 1.90 1.24 -1.12
C LEU A 131 2.69 -0.05 -1.31
N LEU A 132 2.06 -1.09 -1.88
CA LEU A 132 2.71 -2.36 -2.18
C LEU A 132 3.81 -2.20 -3.23
N ALA A 133 3.58 -1.40 -4.29
CA ALA A 133 4.59 -1.11 -5.29
C ALA A 133 5.81 -0.41 -4.65
N ALA A 134 5.59 0.61 -3.80
CA ALA A 134 6.66 1.32 -3.12
C ALA A 134 7.47 0.42 -2.16
N LEU A 135 6.82 -0.56 -1.53
CA LEU A 135 7.51 -1.57 -0.72
C LEU A 135 8.27 -2.59 -1.57
N ALA A 136 7.69 -3.01 -2.70
CA ALA A 136 8.27 -4.01 -3.59
C ALA A 136 9.48 -3.48 -4.37
N THR A 137 9.50 -2.19 -4.70
CA THR A 137 10.68 -1.58 -5.36
C THR A 137 11.89 -1.53 -4.43
N GLY A 138 11.70 -1.68 -3.12
CA GLY A 138 12.64 -1.19 -2.12
C GLY A 138 12.93 0.30 -2.35
N ARG A 139 13.83 0.89 -1.56
CA ARG A 139 14.67 1.92 -2.17
C ARG A 139 15.41 1.20 -3.29
N ALA A 140 15.17 1.55 -4.56
CA ALA A 140 16.06 1.14 -5.65
C ALA A 140 17.48 1.30 -5.11
N ARG A 141 18.31 0.24 -5.18
CA ARG A 141 19.64 0.24 -4.58
C ARG A 141 20.31 1.55 -4.96
N GLN A 142 20.44 2.46 -3.99
CA GLN A 142 21.01 3.76 -4.25
C GLN A 142 22.49 3.48 -4.42
N TRP A 143 22.92 3.35 -5.67
CA TRP A 143 24.32 3.25 -6.02
C TRP A 143 24.99 4.53 -5.48
N ALA A 144 26.00 4.40 -4.63
CA ALA A 144 26.75 5.57 -4.20
C ALA A 144 27.48 6.18 -5.40
N ILE A 145 27.93 5.33 -6.33
CA ILE A 145 28.48 5.71 -7.64
C ILE A 145 27.93 4.77 -8.73
N CYS A 146 27.22 5.35 -9.70
CA CYS A 146 26.84 4.68 -10.94
C CYS A 146 27.60 5.30 -12.12
N VAL A 147 28.45 4.51 -12.78
CA VAL A 147 29.22 4.95 -13.94
C VAL A 147 28.47 4.60 -15.22
N LEU A 148 28.08 5.62 -15.98
CA LEU A 148 27.57 5.46 -17.33
C LEU A 148 28.75 5.48 -18.31
N LEU A 149 28.92 4.40 -19.05
CA LEU A 149 30.06 4.19 -19.92
C LEU A 149 29.60 3.99 -21.38
N THR A 150 30.24 4.71 -22.30
CA THR A 150 30.11 4.51 -23.75
C THR A 150 31.52 4.39 -24.32
N GLU A 151 31.78 3.40 -25.16
CA GLU A 151 33.09 3.06 -25.72
C GLU A 151 33.75 4.26 -26.42
N SER A 152 32.98 5.02 -27.19
CA SER A 152 33.47 6.21 -27.90
C SER A 152 33.97 7.33 -26.99
N LEU A 153 33.59 7.32 -25.70
CA LEU A 153 34.06 8.28 -24.69
C LEU A 153 35.27 7.76 -23.89
N CYS A 154 35.66 6.50 -24.09
CA CYS A 154 36.78 5.89 -23.39
C CYS A 154 38.11 6.25 -24.06
N ARG A 155 39.10 6.69 -23.27
CA ARG A 155 40.48 6.94 -23.76
C ARG A 155 41.36 5.68 -23.80
N ARG A 156 40.86 4.60 -23.20
CA ARG A 156 41.48 3.27 -23.12
C ARG A 156 40.46 2.25 -23.63
N PRO A 157 40.86 1.01 -23.96
CA PRO A 157 39.89 -0.04 -24.26
C PRO A 157 38.80 -0.11 -23.19
N TRP A 158 37.53 -0.08 -23.60
CA TRP A 158 36.42 0.12 -22.66
C TRP A 158 36.35 -0.95 -21.57
N ARG A 159 36.79 -2.18 -21.85
CA ARG A 159 36.94 -3.26 -20.85
C ARG A 159 37.91 -2.91 -19.73
N GLU A 160 39.03 -2.26 -20.05
CA GLU A 160 39.99 -1.79 -19.03
C GLU A 160 39.38 -0.67 -18.18
N VAL A 161 38.57 0.19 -18.79
CA VAL A 161 37.87 1.25 -18.06
C VAL A 161 36.82 0.66 -17.12
N VAL A 162 36.03 -0.31 -17.59
CA VAL A 162 35.07 -1.07 -16.77
C VAL A 162 35.80 -1.70 -15.58
N GLN A 163 36.89 -2.42 -15.82
CA GLN A 163 37.67 -3.07 -14.76
C GLN A 163 38.19 -2.06 -13.74
N ALA A 164 38.77 -0.94 -14.19
CA ALA A 164 39.27 0.11 -13.32
C ALA A 164 38.14 0.77 -12.50
N CYS A 165 36.94 0.94 -13.07
CA CYS A 165 35.78 1.44 -12.33
C CYS A 165 35.32 0.48 -11.23
N VAL A 166 35.31 -0.82 -11.50
CA VAL A 166 35.01 -1.84 -10.49
C VAL A 166 36.04 -1.80 -9.36
N GLU A 167 37.33 -1.78 -9.69
CA GLU A 167 38.44 -1.73 -8.72
C GLU A 167 38.43 -0.45 -7.89
N ALA A 168 38.00 0.68 -8.46
CA ALA A 168 37.84 1.95 -7.78
C ALA A 168 36.58 2.03 -6.89
N GLY A 169 35.73 0.99 -6.90
CA GLY A 169 34.55 0.89 -6.03
C GLY A 169 33.27 1.48 -6.62
N ALA A 170 33.11 1.53 -7.95
CA ALA A 170 31.82 1.84 -8.54
C ALA A 170 30.77 0.78 -8.14
N ASP A 171 29.63 1.22 -7.60
CA ASP A 171 28.57 0.30 -7.17
C ASP A 171 27.73 -0.20 -8.34
N CYS A 172 27.69 0.56 -9.43
CA CYS A 172 26.96 0.23 -10.65
C CYS A 172 27.72 0.70 -11.89
N LEU A 173 27.63 -0.11 -12.94
CA LEU A 173 28.12 0.19 -14.27
C LEU A 173 26.96 0.03 -15.24
N GLN A 174 26.68 1.08 -16.00
CA GLN A 174 25.73 1.05 -17.10
C GLN A 174 26.49 1.27 -18.41
N ILE A 175 26.68 0.18 -19.16
CA ILE A 175 27.22 0.25 -20.51
C ILE A 175 26.10 0.73 -21.43
N ARG A 176 26.29 1.89 -22.05
CA ARG A 176 25.28 2.59 -22.84
C ARG A 176 25.81 2.87 -24.23
N GLU A 177 25.75 1.84 -25.07
CA GLU A 177 25.96 1.98 -26.51
C GLU A 177 24.63 2.31 -27.19
N LYS A 178 24.58 3.45 -27.88
CA LYS A 178 23.38 3.88 -28.61
C LYS A 178 23.32 3.31 -30.02
N ASP A 179 24.49 3.01 -30.58
CA ASP A 179 24.67 2.67 -31.99
C ASP A 179 25.16 1.22 -32.17
N MET A 180 25.27 0.45 -31.08
CA MET A 180 25.68 -0.96 -31.09
C MET A 180 24.47 -1.86 -30.83
N ASP A 181 24.36 -2.95 -31.58
CA ASP A 181 23.33 -3.95 -31.33
C ASP A 181 23.57 -4.66 -29.99
N GLY A 182 22.49 -5.01 -29.29
CA GLY A 182 22.58 -5.64 -27.97
C GLY A 182 23.30 -6.99 -28.01
N GLN A 183 23.15 -7.76 -29.09
CA GLN A 183 23.82 -9.05 -29.24
C GLN A 183 25.30 -8.88 -29.58
N GLU A 184 25.66 -7.84 -30.35
CA GLU A 184 27.06 -7.48 -30.55
C GLU A 184 27.72 -7.12 -29.22
N LEU A 185 27.05 -6.30 -28.39
CA LEU A 185 27.57 -5.91 -27.09
C LEU A 185 27.81 -7.11 -26.15
N LEU A 186 26.89 -8.08 -26.14
CA LEU A 186 27.01 -9.30 -25.32
C LEU A 186 28.15 -10.23 -25.76
N ASN A 187 28.50 -10.21 -27.05
CA ASN A 187 29.53 -11.06 -27.63
C ASN A 187 30.94 -10.49 -27.52
N ARG A 188 31.07 -9.20 -27.21
CA ARG A 188 32.37 -8.57 -26.95
C ARG A 188 32.88 -8.96 -25.58
#